data_AF-A0AAD7UPK4-F1
#
_entry.id   AF-A0AAD7UPK4-F1
#
_cell.length_a   1.000
_cell.length_b   1.000
_cell.length_c   1.000
_cell.angle_alpha   90.00
_cell.angle_beta   90.00
_cell.angle_gamma   90.00
#
_symmetry.space_group_name_H-M   'P 1'
#
loop_
_entity.id
_entity.type
_entity.pdbx_description
1 polymer ?
#
loop_
_entity_poly.entity_id
_entity_poly.type
_entity_poly.pdbx_seq_one_letter_code
_entity_poly.pdbx_strand_id
1 'polypeptide(L)'
;GLRHPITSVALLGPKQTLYACEHGLLKCGPKHLYYWRRDGTMIELDAMCLLDFFVEEAFRRRGIGRGLFERMLTDQKARASCLAYDRPSSNLLPFLKKHYNLSAYVPQPTNFVIFDDFFFKD
;
A
#
# COMPACT_ATOMS: atom_id res chain seq x y z
N GLY A 1 13.92 -0.96 -12.28
CA GLY A 1 12.60 -0.50 -12.78
C GLY A 1 11.72 -1.69 -13.10
N LEU A 2 10.40 -1.50 -13.18
CA LEU A 2 9.46 -2.54 -13.61
C LEU A 2 9.67 -2.86 -15.10
N ARG A 3 9.50 -4.13 -15.50
CA ARG A 3 9.61 -4.55 -16.92
C ARG A 3 8.31 -4.36 -17.72
N HIS A 4 7.16 -4.39 -17.03
CA HIS A 4 5.84 -4.21 -17.60
C HIS A 4 4.97 -3.35 -16.68
N PRO A 5 3.96 -2.62 -17.20
CA PRO A 5 3.01 -1.89 -16.38
C PRO A 5 2.23 -2.83 -15.45
N ILE A 6 2.09 -2.45 -14.18
CA ILE A 6 1.30 -3.20 -13.19
C ILE A 6 -0.13 -2.64 -13.04
N THR A 7 -0.43 -1.52 -13.71
CA THR A 7 -1.75 -0.89 -13.75
C THR A 7 -2.09 -0.51 -15.19
N SER A 8 -3.21 -1.01 -15.66
CA SER A 8 -3.86 -0.65 -16.93
C SER A 8 -5.36 -0.96 -16.80
N VAL A 9 -6.18 -0.47 -17.72
CA VAL A 9 -7.62 -0.77 -17.74
C VAL A 9 -7.88 -2.28 -17.78
N ALA A 10 -7.10 -3.02 -18.58
CA ALA A 10 -7.22 -4.48 -18.69
C ALA A 10 -6.76 -5.24 -17.43
N LEU A 11 -5.95 -4.60 -16.56
CA LEU A 11 -5.40 -5.20 -15.34
C LEU A 11 -6.14 -4.78 -14.06
N LEU A 12 -7.18 -3.93 -14.18
CA LEU A 12 -7.96 -3.51 -13.03
C LEU A 12 -8.94 -4.62 -12.63
N GLY A 13 -8.69 -5.25 -11.49
CA GLY A 13 -9.56 -6.30 -10.96
C GLY A 13 -10.92 -5.75 -10.48
N PRO A 14 -11.97 -6.59 -10.40
CA PRO A 14 -13.33 -6.15 -10.07
C PRO A 14 -13.50 -5.58 -8.65
N LYS A 15 -12.59 -5.94 -7.73
CA LYS A 15 -12.55 -5.41 -6.36
C LYS A 15 -11.42 -4.39 -6.14
N GLN A 16 -10.76 -3.96 -7.21
CA GLN A 16 -9.70 -2.95 -7.14
C GLN A 16 -10.28 -1.57 -7.44
N THR A 17 -9.75 -0.56 -6.77
CA THR A 17 -10.12 0.84 -6.96
C THR A 17 -8.89 1.61 -7.41
N LEU A 18 -9.05 2.43 -8.44
CA LEU A 18 -8.03 3.34 -8.93
C LEU A 18 -8.45 4.78 -8.60
N TYR A 19 -7.61 5.46 -7.84
CA TYR A 19 -7.69 6.90 -7.58
C TYR A 19 -6.70 7.58 -8.52
N ALA A 20 -7.13 8.63 -9.23
CA ALA A 20 -6.26 9.33 -10.17
C ALA A 20 -6.51 10.84 -10.12
N CYS A 21 -5.45 11.60 -10.37
CA CYS A 21 -5.46 13.02 -10.67
C CYS A 21 -4.46 13.30 -11.80
N GLU A 22 -4.37 14.54 -12.27
CA GLU A 22 -3.52 14.95 -13.40
C GLU A 22 -2.08 14.40 -13.32
N HIS A 23 -1.44 14.45 -12.14
CA HIS A 23 -0.03 14.07 -11.95
C HIS A 23 0.19 12.83 -11.07
N GLY A 24 -0.83 11.98 -10.88
CA GLY A 24 -0.67 10.83 -9.99
C GLY A 24 -1.82 9.84 -10.00
N LEU A 25 -1.50 8.62 -9.58
CA LEU A 25 -2.45 7.54 -9.42
C LEU A 25 -2.13 6.70 -8.19
N LEU A 26 -3.16 6.03 -7.67
CA LEU A 26 -3.08 5.09 -6.57
C LEU A 26 -4.07 3.98 -6.81
N LYS A 27 -3.61 2.72 -6.80
CA LYS A 27 -4.46 1.54 -6.91
C LYS A 27 -4.46 0.77 -5.60
N CYS A 28 -5.65 0.40 -5.13
CA CYS A 28 -5.83 -0.46 -3.98
C CYS A 28 -6.83 -1.59 -4.25
N GLY A 29 -6.88 -2.59 -3.38
CA GLY A 29 -7.87 -3.66 -3.44
C GLY A 29 -7.54 -4.81 -2.49
N PRO A 30 -8.49 -5.72 -2.24
CA PRO A 30 -8.28 -6.84 -1.34
C PRO A 30 -7.36 -7.89 -1.97
N LYS A 31 -6.53 -8.51 -1.13
CA LYS A 31 -5.76 -9.71 -1.47
C LYS A 31 -5.82 -10.71 -0.33
N HIS A 32 -5.83 -11.98 -0.70
CA HIS A 32 -5.57 -13.08 0.21
C HIS A 32 -4.05 -13.25 0.33
N LEU A 33 -3.53 -13.17 1.56
CA LEU A 33 -2.10 -13.15 1.85
C LEU A 33 -1.72 -14.24 2.85
N TYR A 34 -0.50 -14.74 2.69
CA TYR A 34 0.20 -15.57 3.68
C TYR A 34 1.26 -14.71 4.36
N TYR A 35 1.26 -14.66 5.70
CA TYR A 35 2.15 -13.81 6.48
C TYR A 35 2.86 -14.61 7.58
N TRP A 36 4.19 -14.48 7.62
CA TRP A 36 5.03 -15.04 8.68
C TRP A 36 5.15 -14.07 9.84
N ARG A 37 4.68 -14.51 11.01
CA ARG A 37 4.86 -13.82 12.28
C ARG A 37 6.28 -13.99 12.82
N ARG A 38 6.63 -13.14 13.78
CA ARG A 38 7.95 -13.13 14.43
C ARG A 38 8.26 -14.43 15.21
N ASP A 39 7.24 -15.12 15.69
CA ASP A 39 7.34 -16.41 16.38
C ASP A 39 7.54 -17.60 15.42
N GLY A 40 7.62 -17.34 14.10
CA GLY A 40 7.76 -18.37 13.08
C GLY A 40 6.45 -19.03 12.66
N THR A 41 5.30 -18.58 13.17
CA THR A 41 3.99 -19.07 12.71
C THR A 41 3.58 -18.38 11.41
N MET A 42 2.96 -19.13 10.51
CA MET A 42 2.35 -18.57 9.29
C MET A 42 0.85 -18.41 9.52
N ILE A 43 0.31 -17.27 9.12
CA ILE A 43 -1.13 -17.01 9.12
C ILE A 43 -1.62 -16.68 7.72
N GLU A 44 -2.90 -16.95 7.48
CA GLU A 44 -3.64 -16.50 6.30
C GLU A 44 -4.51 -15.31 6.68
N LEU A 45 -4.59 -14.30 5.82
CA LEU A 45 -5.45 -13.14 6.02
C LEU A 45 -5.91 -12.50 4.71
N ASP A 46 -7.14 -12.03 4.69
CA ASP A 46 -7.63 -11.12 3.66
C ASP A 46 -7.38 -9.67 4.10
N ALA A 47 -6.54 -8.95 3.35
CA ALA A 47 -6.15 -7.59 3.68
C ALA A 47 -6.45 -6.62 2.54
N MET A 48 -6.83 -5.39 2.89
CA MET A 48 -6.84 -4.29 1.94
C MET A 48 -5.42 -3.87 1.63
N CYS A 49 -5.09 -3.82 0.34
CA CYS A 49 -3.72 -3.63 -0.12
C CYS A 49 -3.56 -2.35 -0.91
N LEU A 50 -2.44 -1.64 -0.70
CA LEU A 50 -1.91 -0.69 -1.67
C LEU A 50 -1.12 -1.48 -2.73
N LEU A 51 -1.57 -1.41 -3.98
CA LEU A 51 -1.09 -2.25 -5.10
C LEU A 51 -0.25 -1.48 -6.12
N ASP A 52 -0.52 -0.20 -6.31
CA ASP A 52 0.28 0.69 -7.14
C ASP A 52 0.16 2.11 -6.61
N PHE A 53 1.24 2.88 -6.66
CA PHE A 53 1.24 4.26 -6.20
C PHE A 53 2.31 5.06 -6.91
N PHE A 54 1.86 6.02 -7.71
CA PHE A 54 2.71 6.81 -8.57
C PHE A 54 2.33 8.29 -8.49
N VAL A 55 3.36 9.12 -8.42
CA VAL A 55 3.28 10.57 -8.62
C VAL A 55 4.39 10.94 -9.60
N GLU A 56 4.03 11.73 -10.60
CA GLU A 56 4.95 12.26 -11.60
C GLU A 56 6.13 12.95 -10.92
N GLU A 57 7.34 12.69 -11.40
CA GLU A 57 8.57 13.06 -10.71
C GLU A 57 8.70 14.55 -10.46
N ALA A 58 8.36 15.39 -11.45
CA ALA A 58 8.37 16.85 -11.34
C ALA A 58 7.43 17.40 -10.23
N PHE A 59 6.45 16.60 -9.80
CA PHE A 59 5.42 16.97 -8.83
C PHE A 59 5.52 16.22 -7.50
N ARG A 60 6.55 15.38 -7.32
CA ARG A 60 6.80 14.72 -6.04
C ARG A 60 7.10 15.74 -4.94
N ARG A 61 6.80 15.35 -3.70
CA ARG A 61 6.99 16.16 -2.48
C ARG A 61 6.16 17.47 -2.43
N ARG A 62 5.18 17.65 -3.33
CA ARG A 62 4.21 18.76 -3.32
C ARG A 62 2.87 18.43 -2.66
N GLY A 63 2.78 17.30 -1.95
CA GLY A 63 1.55 16.87 -1.25
C GLY A 63 0.57 16.02 -2.07
N ILE A 64 0.74 15.91 -3.40
CA ILE A 64 -0.15 15.11 -4.28
C ILE A 64 -0.32 13.68 -3.78
N GLY A 65 0.80 12.99 -3.50
CA GLY A 65 0.75 11.62 -3.01
C GLY A 65 -0.02 11.48 -1.70
N ARG A 66 0.15 12.44 -0.78
CA ARG A 66 -0.63 12.46 0.46
C ARG A 66 -2.12 12.65 0.17
N GLY A 67 -2.49 13.58 -0.71
CA GLY A 67 -3.88 13.79 -1.09
C GLY A 67 -4.55 12.54 -1.65
N LEU A 68 -3.89 11.84 -2.58
CA LEU A 68 -4.39 10.56 -3.12
C LEU A 68 -4.53 9.49 -2.03
N PHE A 69 -3.55 9.39 -1.15
CA PHE A 69 -3.54 8.40 -0.07
C PHE A 69 -4.64 8.67 0.97
N GLU A 70 -4.79 9.90 1.45
CA GLU A 70 -5.85 10.29 2.39
C GLU A 70 -7.24 10.07 1.80
N ARG A 71 -7.41 10.38 0.50
CA ARG A 71 -8.66 10.12 -0.20
C ARG A 71 -8.98 8.63 -0.24
N MET A 72 -8.00 7.79 -0.56
CA MET A 72 -8.16 6.33 -0.52
C MET A 72 -8.48 5.84 0.89
N LEU A 73 -7.82 6.32 1.94
CA LEU A 73 -8.10 5.91 3.32
C LEU A 73 -9.54 6.24 3.72
N THR A 74 -10.01 7.44 3.36
CA THR A 74 -11.37 7.92 3.64
C THR A 74 -12.42 7.05 2.95
N ASP A 75 -12.28 6.86 1.64
CA ASP A 75 -13.26 6.10 0.83
C ASP A 75 -13.29 4.62 1.21
N GLN A 76 -12.13 4.03 1.54
CA GLN A 76 -12.01 2.63 1.97
C GLN A 76 -12.27 2.43 3.47
N LYS A 77 -12.56 3.50 4.23
CA LYS A 77 -12.74 3.48 5.70
C LYS A 77 -11.61 2.74 6.42
N ALA A 78 -10.37 2.96 5.97
CA ALA A 78 -9.18 2.26 6.45
C ALA A 78 -8.22 3.21 7.17
N ARG A 79 -7.44 2.66 8.11
CA ARG A 79 -6.23 3.31 8.64
C ARG A 79 -5.02 2.82 7.85
N ALA A 80 -3.99 3.65 7.70
CA ALA A 80 -2.76 3.26 7.03
C ALA A 80 -2.10 2.02 7.67
N SER A 81 -2.17 1.89 9.00
CA SER A 81 -1.69 0.71 9.73
C SER A 81 -2.44 -0.57 9.39
N CYS A 82 -3.70 -0.47 8.94
CA CYS A 82 -4.56 -1.60 8.60
C CYS A 82 -4.46 -2.03 7.13
N LEU A 83 -3.42 -1.58 6.41
CA LEU A 83 -3.18 -1.93 5.01
C LEU A 83 -1.97 -2.85 4.89
N ALA A 84 -1.99 -3.68 3.86
CA ALA A 84 -0.79 -4.35 3.34
C ALA A 84 -0.24 -3.57 2.13
N TYR A 85 1.08 -3.58 1.95
CA TYR A 85 1.76 -2.81 0.91
C TYR A 85 2.51 -3.76 -0.02
N ASP A 86 2.14 -3.81 -1.31
CA ASP A 86 2.80 -4.65 -2.30
C ASP A 86 4.12 -4.00 -2.74
N ARG A 87 5.26 -4.64 -2.42
CA ARG A 87 6.61 -4.23 -2.85
C ARG A 87 6.88 -2.73 -2.68
N PRO A 88 6.78 -2.18 -1.47
CA PRO A 88 6.90 -0.75 -1.27
C PRO A 88 8.26 -0.22 -1.73
N SER A 89 8.25 0.85 -2.51
CA SER A 89 9.48 1.48 -3.00
C SER A 89 10.28 2.16 -1.88
N SER A 90 11.54 2.47 -2.15
CA SER A 90 12.39 3.29 -1.27
C SER A 90 11.82 4.68 -0.99
N ASN A 91 10.88 5.17 -1.81
CA ASN A 91 10.16 6.43 -1.58
C ASN A 91 8.91 6.25 -0.71
N LEU A 92 8.28 5.07 -0.75
CA LEU A 92 7.03 4.78 -0.05
C LEU A 92 7.27 4.55 1.44
N LEU A 93 8.27 3.76 1.84
CA LEU A 93 8.54 3.51 3.26
C LEU A 93 8.79 4.81 4.06
N PRO A 94 9.64 5.76 3.60
CA PRO A 94 9.79 7.04 4.29
C PRO A 94 8.53 7.90 4.27
N PHE A 95 7.70 7.81 3.22
CA PHE A 95 6.40 8.49 3.18
C PHE A 95 5.47 7.97 4.27
N LEU A 96 5.36 6.64 4.43
CA LEU A 96 4.52 6.01 5.45
C LEU A 96 5.01 6.32 6.86
N LYS A 97 6.33 6.27 7.09
CA LYS A 97 6.94 6.66 8.36
C LYS A 97 6.64 8.13 8.70
N LYS A 98 6.83 9.05 7.75
CA LYS A 98 6.64 10.49 7.97
C LYS A 98 5.19 10.87 8.27
N HIS A 99 4.24 10.30 7.53
CA HIS A 99 2.85 10.75 7.57
C HIS A 99 1.94 9.91 8.46
N TYR A 100 2.31 8.66 8.72
CA TYR A 100 1.47 7.69 9.45
C TYR A 100 2.22 6.94 10.56
N ASN A 101 3.47 7.32 10.84
CA ASN A 101 4.33 6.71 11.88
C ASN A 101 4.58 5.19 11.71
N LEU A 102 4.43 4.66 10.50
CA LEU A 102 4.61 3.23 10.22
C LEU A 102 6.09 2.92 9.98
N SER A 103 6.68 2.02 10.76
CA SER A 103 8.10 1.70 10.64
C SER A 103 8.51 0.27 11.01
N ALA A 104 7.85 -0.36 11.98
CA ALA A 104 8.16 -1.73 12.39
C ALA A 104 7.40 -2.76 11.55
N TYR A 105 8.10 -3.72 10.96
CA TYR A 105 7.51 -4.85 10.24
C TYR A 105 8.46 -6.05 10.20
N VAL A 106 7.91 -7.23 9.93
CA VAL A 106 8.68 -8.46 9.66
C VAL A 106 8.87 -8.63 8.14
N PRO A 107 10.11 -8.74 7.63
CA PRO A 107 10.36 -9.01 6.20
C PRO A 107 9.68 -10.31 5.74
N GLN A 108 9.00 -10.25 4.58
CA GLN A 108 8.26 -11.38 4.02
C GLN A 108 8.88 -11.85 2.69
N PRO A 109 8.88 -13.17 2.39
CA PRO A 109 9.32 -13.68 1.09
C PRO A 109 8.50 -13.18 -0.10
N THR A 110 7.22 -12.84 0.12
CA THR A 110 6.29 -12.35 -0.91
C THR A 110 6.56 -10.91 -1.35
N ASN A 111 7.46 -10.20 -0.65
CA ASN A 111 7.70 -8.75 -0.75
C ASN A 111 6.51 -7.85 -0.37
N PHE A 112 5.44 -8.41 0.20
CA PHE A 112 4.45 -7.60 0.89
C PHE A 112 5.03 -7.09 2.21
N VAL A 113 4.68 -5.86 2.57
CA VAL A 113 4.96 -5.28 3.89
C VAL A 113 3.64 -5.08 4.61
N ILE A 114 3.55 -5.65 5.80
CA ILE A 114 2.48 -5.41 6.77
C ILE A 114 3.18 -4.93 8.04
N PHE A 115 2.85 -3.72 8.49
CA PHE A 115 3.45 -3.15 9.70
C PHE A 115 2.89 -3.82 10.94
N ASP A 116 3.67 -3.87 12.01
CA ASP A 116 3.29 -4.53 13.27
C ASP A 116 1.98 -3.93 13.83
N ASP A 117 1.77 -2.60 13.66
CA ASP A 117 0.53 -1.85 13.93
C ASP A 117 -0.75 -2.42 13.28
N PHE A 118 -0.62 -3.27 12.26
CA PHE A 118 -1.75 -3.95 11.63
C PHE A 118 -2.44 -4.93 12.59
N PHE A 119 -1.63 -5.61 13.41
CA PHE A 119 -2.10 -6.64 14.35
C PHE A 119 -2.45 -6.07 15.72
N PHE A 120 -2.09 -4.81 15.96
CA PHE A 120 -2.52 -4.05 17.11
C PHE A 120 -3.79 -3.27 16.72
N LYS A 121 -4.94 -3.83 17.08
CA LYS A 121 -6.19 -3.08 17.15
C LYS A 121 -6.67 -3.11 18.58
N ASP A 122 -7.10 -1.94 19.04
CA ASP A 122 -7.98 -1.77 20.19
C ASP A 122 -9.12 -2.80 20.17
#